data_AF-A0A529CCM8-F1
#
_entry.id   AF-A0A529CCM8-F1
#
_cell.length_a   1.000
_cell.length_b   1.000
_cell.length_c   1.000
_cell.angle_alpha   90.00
_cell.angle_beta   90.00
_cell.angle_gamma   90.00
#
_symmetry.space_group_name_H-M   'P 1'
#
loop_
_entity.id
_entity.type
_entity.pdbx_description
1 polymer ?
#
loop_
_entity_poly.entity_id
_entity_poly.type
_entity_poly.pdbx_seq_one_letter_code
_entity_poly.pdbx_strand_id
1 'polypeptide(L)'
;QYNIEYRAADATGNPYLSLAAIVRAGLEGLKAKLPAPPLVSGDPTQMSVAERKKLGLVRLPETLAAALDALVADKTVTGLFAPVFVETFVGLKRHETERLAGLDPVAVCDLYRTLY
;
A
#
# COMPACT_ATOMS: atom_id res chain seq x y z
N GLN A 1 14.69 23.33 0.79
CA GLN A 1 14.55 21.94 1.27
C GLN A 1 14.01 21.13 0.09
N TYR A 2 14.66 20.03 -0.31
CA TYR A 2 14.23 19.18 -1.42
C TYR A 2 13.77 17.83 -0.87
N ASN A 3 12.58 17.81 -0.25
CA ASN A 3 11.98 16.62 0.33
C ASN A 3 10.58 16.41 -0.23
N ILE A 4 10.20 15.15 -0.37
CA ILE A 4 8.84 14.72 -0.69
C ILE A 4 8.28 14.03 0.56
N GLU A 5 7.08 14.41 0.98
CA GLU A 5 6.38 13.77 2.09
C GLU A 5 5.39 12.73 1.57
N TYR A 6 5.57 11.47 1.94
CA TYR A 6 4.62 10.39 1.64
C TYR A 6 3.76 10.12 2.87
N ARG A 7 2.46 10.44 2.77
CA ARG A 7 1.53 10.47 3.92
C ARG A 7 0.59 9.26 4.00
N ALA A 8 0.72 8.29 3.10
CA ALA A 8 -0.18 7.12 3.05
C ALA A 8 0.34 5.93 3.88
N ALA A 9 1.52 6.04 4.51
CA ALA A 9 2.03 5.04 5.44
C ALA A 9 1.50 5.29 6.86
N ASP A 10 1.39 4.20 7.63
CA ASP A 10 1.06 4.23 9.06
C ASP A 10 2.06 3.40 9.88
N ALA A 11 1.89 3.40 11.21
CA ALA A 11 2.79 2.72 12.14
C ALA A 11 2.62 1.18 12.19
N THR A 12 1.69 0.60 11.44
CA THR A 12 1.46 -0.85 11.39
C THR A 12 2.31 -1.55 10.32
N GLY A 13 2.82 -0.79 9.35
CA GLY A 13 3.73 -1.30 8.32
C GLY A 13 5.16 -1.48 8.82
N ASN A 14 5.88 -2.46 8.26
CA ASN A 14 7.31 -2.59 8.51
C ASN A 14 8.06 -1.41 7.84
N PRO A 15 8.77 -0.54 8.59
CA PRO A 15 9.36 0.68 8.04
C PRO A 15 10.42 0.40 6.98
N TYR A 16 11.14 -0.73 7.09
CA TYR A 16 12.14 -1.12 6.08
C TYR A 16 11.49 -1.51 4.76
N LEU A 17 10.39 -2.27 4.81
CA LEU A 17 9.68 -2.69 3.60
C LEU A 17 8.98 -1.51 2.93
N SER A 18 8.34 -0.64 3.72
CA SER A 18 7.68 0.58 3.23
C SER A 18 8.69 1.51 2.54
N LEU A 19 9.84 1.77 3.18
CA LEU A 19 10.89 2.61 2.60
C LEU A 19 11.47 1.96 1.32
N ALA A 20 11.74 0.66 1.34
CA ALA A 20 12.27 -0.06 0.18
C ALA A 20 11.33 0.03 -1.03
N ALA A 21 10.02 -0.15 -0.83
CA ALA A 21 9.01 -0.03 -1.88
C ALA A 21 8.93 1.40 -2.45
N ILE A 22 8.92 2.41 -1.59
CA ILE A 22 8.86 3.83 -2.00
C ILE A 22 10.10 4.21 -2.81
N VAL A 23 11.30 3.86 -2.32
CA VAL A 23 12.55 4.13 -3.04
C VAL A 23 12.59 3.40 -4.37
N ARG A 24 12.20 2.13 -4.42
CA ARG A 24 12.15 1.34 -5.66
C ARG A 24 11.22 1.95 -6.70
N ALA A 25 10.04 2.41 -6.30
CA ALA A 25 9.08 3.07 -7.18
C ALA A 25 9.62 4.41 -7.71
N GLY A 26 10.26 5.22 -6.85
CA GLY A 26 10.90 6.46 -7.25
C GLY A 26 12.04 6.24 -8.25
N LEU A 27 12.90 5.24 -8.01
CA LEU A 27 13.97 4.87 -8.92
C LEU A 27 13.44 4.38 -10.28
N GLU A 28 12.31 3.65 -10.30
CA GLU A 28 11.67 3.25 -11.57
C GLU A 28 11.19 4.47 -12.34
N GLY A 29 10.54 5.43 -11.68
CA GLY A 29 10.10 6.68 -12.31
C GLY A 29 11.24 7.46 -12.95
N LEU A 30 12.39 7.55 -12.26
CA LEU A 30 13.60 8.17 -12.80
C LEU A 30 14.15 7.40 -14.01
N LYS A 31 14.27 6.07 -13.91
CA LYS A 31 14.79 5.21 -14.97
C LYS A 31 13.92 5.28 -16.23
N ALA A 32 12.61 5.22 -16.06
CA ALA A 32 11.62 5.30 -17.13
C ALA A 32 11.35 6.73 -17.62
N LYS A 33 11.96 7.75 -16.99
CA LYS A 33 11.75 9.18 -17.27
C LYS A 33 10.27 9.56 -17.27
N LEU A 34 9.53 9.06 -16.28
CA LEU A 34 8.11 9.36 -16.15
C LEU A 34 7.91 10.87 -15.93
N PRO A 35 6.87 11.47 -16.53
CA PRO A 35 6.55 12.86 -16.28
C PRO A 35 6.14 13.06 -14.81
N ALA A 36 6.44 14.22 -14.26
CA ALA A 36 5.92 14.59 -12.94
C ALA A 36 4.38 14.60 -12.97
N PRO A 37 3.71 14.04 -11.95
CA PRO A 37 2.25 14.09 -11.89
C PRO A 37 1.76 15.53 -11.76
N PRO A 38 0.56 15.85 -12.25
CA PRO A 38 -0.02 17.17 -12.08
C PRO A 38 -0.24 17.47 -10.59
N LEU A 39 0.04 18.71 -10.18
CA LEU A 39 -0.28 19.17 -8.84
C LEU A 39 -1.79 19.37 -8.72
N VAL A 40 -2.37 18.80 -7.66
CA VAL A 40 -3.79 18.98 -7.33
C VAL A 40 -3.88 19.79 -6.04
N SER A 41 -4.66 20.87 -6.11
CA SER A 41 -4.95 21.74 -4.97
C SER A 41 -6.35 21.45 -4.40
N GLY A 42 -6.51 21.65 -3.10
CA GLY A 42 -7.75 21.37 -2.38
C GLY A 42 -7.81 19.94 -1.80
N ASP A 43 -8.93 19.61 -1.18
CA ASP A 43 -9.16 18.30 -0.55
C ASP A 43 -9.86 17.35 -1.54
N PRO A 44 -9.20 16.28 -2.02
CA PRO A 44 -9.82 15.29 -2.91
C PRO A 44 -11.04 14.57 -2.33
N THR A 45 -11.22 14.59 -1.00
CA THR A 45 -12.39 14.00 -0.33
C THR A 45 -13.65 14.84 -0.49
N GLN A 46 -13.50 16.16 -0.72
CA GLN A 46 -14.60 17.08 -0.96
C GLN A 46 -15.01 17.14 -2.44
N MET A 47 -14.19 16.58 -3.34
CA MET A 47 -14.50 16.51 -4.77
C MET A 47 -15.56 15.45 -5.07
N SER A 48 -16.37 15.69 -6.09
CA SER A 48 -17.23 14.67 -6.69
C SER A 48 -16.40 13.59 -7.40
N VAL A 49 -17.03 12.44 -7.69
CA VAL A 49 -16.40 11.37 -8.48
C VAL A 49 -16.00 11.87 -9.87
N ALA A 50 -16.81 12.73 -10.48
CA ALA A 50 -16.56 13.30 -11.81
C ALA A 50 -15.34 14.22 -11.82
N GLU A 51 -15.19 15.08 -10.81
CA GLU A 51 -14.03 15.96 -10.65
C GLU A 51 -12.74 15.17 -10.45
N ARG A 52 -12.76 14.17 -9.55
CA ARG A 52 -11.61 13.28 -9.35
C ARG A 52 -11.19 12.59 -10.64
N LYS A 53 -12.16 12.06 -11.41
CA LYS A 53 -11.89 11.40 -12.70
C LYS A 53 -11.29 12.37 -13.72
N LYS A 54 -11.80 13.60 -13.80
CA LYS A 54 -11.27 14.65 -14.68
C LYS A 54 -9.81 14.99 -14.36
N LEU A 55 -9.43 14.93 -13.08
CA LEU A 55 -8.07 15.18 -12.59
C LEU A 55 -7.17 13.93 -12.61
N GLY A 56 -7.67 12.76 -13.05
CA GLY A 56 -6.91 11.51 -13.03
C GLY A 56 -6.62 10.98 -11.63
N LEU A 57 -7.39 11.38 -10.62
CA LEU A 57 -7.20 10.93 -9.24
C LEU A 57 -7.79 9.54 -9.04
N VAL A 58 -6.92 8.59 -8.68
CA VAL A 58 -7.29 7.20 -8.39
C VAL A 58 -7.24 6.97 -6.88
N ARG A 59 -8.27 6.30 -6.35
CA ARG A 59 -8.33 5.93 -4.93
C ARG A 59 -7.34 4.79 -4.66
N LEU A 60 -6.66 4.85 -3.52
CA LEU A 60 -5.89 3.71 -3.01
C LEU A 60 -6.82 2.52 -2.72
N PRO A 61 -6.30 1.29 -2.66
CA PRO A 61 -7.08 0.13 -2.24
C PRO A 61 -7.76 0.36 -0.89
N GLU A 62 -9.05 0.05 -0.79
CA GLU A 62 -9.86 0.29 0.41
C GLU A 62 -9.91 -0.93 1.36
N THR A 63 -9.34 -2.04 0.93
CA THR A 63 -9.22 -3.26 1.73
C THR A 63 -7.81 -3.83 1.61
N LEU A 64 -7.37 -4.56 2.64
CA LEU A 64 -6.10 -5.28 2.60
C LEU A 64 -6.06 -6.29 1.43
N ALA A 65 -7.18 -6.97 1.14
CA ALA A 65 -7.26 -7.89 0.00
C ALA A 65 -6.96 -7.19 -1.33
N ALA A 66 -7.60 -6.04 -1.59
CA ALA A 66 -7.35 -5.26 -2.79
C ALA A 66 -5.91 -4.70 -2.84
N ALA A 67 -5.32 -4.34 -1.69
CA ALA A 67 -3.93 -3.88 -1.62
C ALA A 67 -2.94 -5.00 -1.95
N LEU A 68 -3.19 -6.22 -1.48
CA LEU A 68 -2.38 -7.40 -1.78
C LEU A 68 -2.47 -7.79 -3.26
N ASP A 69 -3.65 -7.70 -3.86
CA ASP A 69 -3.83 -7.97 -5.30
C ASP A 69 -3.09 -6.93 -6.15
N ALA A 70 -3.14 -5.65 -5.77
CA ALA A 70 -2.37 -4.60 -6.42
C ALA A 70 -0.86 -4.84 -6.31
N LEU A 71 -0.37 -5.27 -5.14
CA LEU A 71 1.04 -5.63 -4.95
C LEU A 71 1.46 -6.78 -5.87
N VAL A 72 0.70 -7.88 -5.92
CA VAL A 72 1.02 -9.06 -6.75
C VAL A 72 1.08 -8.72 -8.25
N ALA A 73 0.23 -7.78 -8.69
CA ALA A 73 0.20 -7.29 -10.06
C ALA A 73 1.40 -6.39 -10.40
N ASP A 74 1.99 -5.70 -9.43
CA ASP A 74 3.09 -4.75 -9.64
C ASP A 74 4.46 -5.44 -9.75
N LYS A 75 4.96 -5.57 -10.98
CA LYS A 75 6.28 -6.18 -11.26
C LYS A 75 7.48 -5.31 -10.86
N THR A 76 7.28 -4.00 -10.72
CA THR A 76 8.33 -3.07 -10.30
C THR A 76 8.71 -3.32 -8.85
N VAL A 77 7.70 -3.39 -7.97
CA VAL A 77 7.88 -3.62 -6.54
C VAL A 77 8.15 -5.10 -6.25
N THR A 78 7.39 -6.02 -6.83
CA THR A 78 7.62 -7.46 -6.57
C THR A 78 8.98 -7.93 -7.10
N GLY A 79 9.48 -7.35 -8.20
CA GLY A 79 10.81 -7.65 -8.73
C GLY A 79 11.97 -7.19 -7.84
N LEU A 80 11.73 -6.41 -6.78
CA LEU A 80 12.74 -6.08 -5.77
C LEU A 80 13.07 -7.26 -4.86
N PHE A 81 12.10 -8.15 -4.63
CA PHE A 81 12.19 -9.22 -3.65
C PHE A 81 12.33 -10.58 -4.32
N ALA A 82 12.90 -11.54 -3.59
CA ALA A 82 12.85 -12.93 -4.02
C ALA A 82 11.38 -13.40 -4.15
N PRO A 83 11.00 -14.19 -5.16
CA PRO A 83 9.62 -14.63 -5.35
C PRO A 83 8.99 -15.25 -4.09
N VAL A 84 9.76 -16.08 -3.38
CA VAL A 84 9.34 -16.72 -2.13
C VAL A 84 8.99 -15.72 -1.02
N PHE A 85 9.66 -14.56 -0.98
CA PHE A 85 9.35 -13.51 -0.01
C PHE A 85 7.97 -12.90 -0.28
N VAL A 86 7.69 -12.56 -1.55
CA VAL A 86 6.39 -12.00 -1.96
C VAL A 86 5.27 -13.00 -1.69
N GLU A 87 5.47 -14.26 -2.06
CA GLU A 87 4.54 -15.35 -1.80
C GLU A 87 4.24 -15.50 -0.31
N THR A 88 5.29 -15.54 0.52
CA THR A 88 5.16 -15.68 1.98
C THR A 88 4.45 -14.48 2.60
N PHE A 89 4.82 -13.25 2.21
CA PHE A 89 4.20 -12.03 2.72
C PHE A 89 2.70 -11.99 2.41
N VAL A 90 2.33 -12.24 1.14
CA VAL A 90 0.93 -12.22 0.71
C VAL A 90 0.15 -13.36 1.36
N GLY A 91 0.72 -14.56 1.42
CA GLY A 91 0.11 -15.73 2.07
C GLY A 91 -0.18 -15.48 3.55
N LEU A 92 0.80 -14.95 4.30
CA LEU A 92 0.62 -14.59 5.71
C LEU A 92 -0.50 -13.57 5.91
N LYS A 93 -0.54 -12.50 5.09
CA LYS A 93 -1.56 -11.45 5.23
C LYS A 93 -2.97 -11.89 4.85
N ARG A 94 -3.10 -12.76 3.85
CA ARG A 94 -4.39 -13.38 3.51
C ARG A 94 -4.85 -14.32 4.63
N HIS A 95 -3.97 -15.19 5.13
CA HIS A 95 -4.29 -16.10 6.22
C HIS A 95 -4.66 -15.36 7.52
N GLU A 96 -3.92 -14.30 7.86
CA GLU A 96 -4.24 -13.42 9.00
C GLU A 96 -5.66 -12.84 8.84
N THR A 97 -5.99 -12.29 7.67
CA THR A 97 -7.33 -11.73 7.39
C THR A 97 -8.43 -12.78 7.54
N GLU A 98 -8.23 -13.98 7.00
CA GLU A 98 -9.18 -15.10 7.12
C GLU A 98 -9.37 -15.54 8.58
N ARG A 99 -8.26 -15.63 9.34
CA ARG A 99 -8.29 -16.07 10.75
C ARG A 99 -9.00 -15.07 11.66
N LEU A 100 -8.94 -13.79 11.34
CA LEU A 100 -9.60 -12.73 12.11
C LEU A 100 -11.04 -12.48 11.66
N ALA A 101 -11.48 -13.10 10.57
CA ALA A 101 -12.82 -12.86 10.02
C ALA A 101 -13.91 -13.26 11.03
N GLY A 102 -14.80 -12.30 11.32
CA GLY A 102 -15.93 -12.51 12.24
C GLY A 102 -15.59 -12.39 13.72
N LEU A 103 -14.32 -12.15 14.09
CA LEU A 103 -13.96 -11.83 15.47
C LEU A 103 -14.29 -10.37 15.80
N ASP A 104 -14.72 -10.13 17.03
CA ASP A 104 -14.81 -8.78 17.57
C ASP A 104 -13.42 -8.25 17.97
N PRO A 105 -13.27 -6.93 18.19
CA PRO A 105 -11.96 -6.35 18.52
C PRO A 105 -11.30 -6.92 19.79
N VAL A 106 -12.08 -7.38 20.78
CA VAL A 106 -11.53 -7.96 22.02
C VAL A 106 -10.93 -9.33 21.70
N ALA A 107 -11.64 -10.16 20.96
CA ALA A 107 -11.17 -11.47 20.52
C ALA A 107 -9.93 -11.37 19.61
N VAL A 108 -9.85 -10.34 18.75
CA VAL A 108 -8.65 -10.06 17.95
C VAL A 108 -7.45 -9.74 18.85
N CYS A 109 -7.62 -8.84 19.82
CA CYS A 109 -6.56 -8.49 20.77
C CYS A 109 -6.09 -9.70 21.58
N ASP A 110 -7.02 -10.52 22.06
CA ASP A 110 -6.70 -11.74 22.80
C ASP A 110 -5.94 -12.75 21.96
N LEU A 111 -6.33 -12.93 20.69
CA LEU A 111 -5.60 -13.80 19.78
C LEU A 111 -4.17 -13.30 19.58
N TYR A 112 -3.98 -12.01 19.28
CA TYR A 112 -2.64 -11.45 19.08
C TYR A 112 -1.77 -11.56 20.34
N ARG A 113 -2.33 -11.34 21.54
CA ARG A 113 -1.63 -11.53 22.82
C ARG A 113 -1.11 -12.95 23.05
N THR A 114 -1.72 -13.96 22.41
CA THR A 114 -1.26 -15.36 22.55
C THR A 114 -0.24 -15.77 21.50
N LEU A 115 -0.20 -15.07 20.36
CA LEU A 115 0.70 -15.37 19.25
C LEU A 115 2.03 -14.59 19.35
N TYR A 116 2.00 -13.41 19.95
CA TYR A 116 3.14 -12.49 20.14
C TYR A 116 3.36 -12.22 21.62
#